data_AF-A0A4Q5UVH3-F1
#
_entry.id   AF-A0A4Q5UVH3-F1
#
_cell.length_a   1.000
_cell.length_b   1.000
_cell.length_c   1.000
_cell.angle_alpha   90.00
_cell.angle_beta   90.00
_cell.angle_gamma   90.00
#
_symmetry.space_group_name_H-M   'P 1'
#
loop_
_entity.id
_entity.type
_entity.pdbx_description
1 polymer ?
#
loop_
_entity_poly.entity_id
_entity_poly.type
_entity_poly.pdbx_seq_one_letter_code
_entity_poly.pdbx_strand_id
1 'polypeptide(L)'
;MLINFSGSDWCIPCIQMQQEYFDNDAFKKMADSQLVIIRADFPRKKKNIPAKEILLQNEQLAEKFNVDGIFPLTLLLDGNQKVIRRWEGKPQENVADFIAAIITTINKKK
;
A
#
# COMPACT_ATOMS: atom_id res chain seq x y z
N MET A 1 5.14 -4.26 8.26
CA MET A 1 5.43 -3.61 6.97
C MET A 1 4.13 -3.47 6.19
N LEU A 2 3.89 -2.34 5.51
CA LEU A 2 2.71 -2.11 4.68
C LEU A 2 3.15 -1.97 3.22
N ILE A 3 2.56 -2.74 2.31
CA ILE A 3 2.81 -2.65 0.87
C ILE A 3 1.54 -2.16 0.19
N ASN A 4 1.65 -1.09 -0.60
CA ASN A 4 0.55 -0.61 -1.44
C ASN A 4 0.94 -0.74 -2.92
N PHE A 5 0.14 -1.51 -3.66
CA PHE A 5 0.20 -1.61 -5.11
C PHE A 5 -0.70 -0.53 -5.72
N SER A 6 -0.12 0.31 -6.56
CA SER A 6 -0.77 1.51 -7.09
C SER A 6 -0.54 1.70 -8.58
N GLY A 7 -1.46 2.39 -9.23
CA GLY A 7 -1.31 2.90 -10.59
C GLY A 7 -1.51 4.41 -10.60
N SER A 8 -0.48 5.17 -10.25
CA SER A 8 -0.59 6.59 -9.88
C SER A 8 -1.13 7.55 -10.94
N ASP A 9 -1.23 7.13 -12.20
CA ASP A 9 -1.65 8.00 -13.30
C ASP A 9 -2.79 7.44 -14.16
N TRP A 10 -3.34 6.28 -13.81
CA TRP A 10 -4.44 5.64 -14.54
C TRP A 10 -5.48 4.95 -13.64
N CYS A 11 -5.16 4.64 -12.39
CA CYS A 11 -6.10 4.05 -11.43
C CYS A 11 -6.70 5.14 -10.55
N ILE A 12 -7.93 5.57 -10.86
CA ILE A 12 -8.64 6.64 -10.12
C ILE A 12 -8.76 6.29 -8.62
N PRO A 13 -9.19 5.08 -8.20
CA PRO A 13 -9.27 4.75 -6.78
C PRO A 13 -7.90 4.75 -6.08
N CYS A 14 -6.81 4.48 -6.80
CA CYS A 14 -5.45 4.56 -6.27
C CYS A 14 -5.03 6.00 -5.98
N ILE A 15 -5.34 6.92 -6.89
CA ILE A 15 -5.06 8.36 -6.73
C ILE A 15 -5.84 8.91 -5.53
N GLN A 16 -7.12 8.56 -5.43
CA GLN A 16 -7.97 8.93 -4.29
C GLN A 16 -7.45 8.34 -2.97
N MET A 17 -7.03 7.07 -2.97
CA MET A 17 -6.46 6.43 -1.78
C MET A 17 -5.18 7.14 -1.31
N GLN A 18 -4.30 7.52 -2.25
CA GLN A 18 -3.11 8.30 -1.91
C GLN A 18 -3.47 9.63 -1.26
N GLN A 19 -4.36 10.41 -1.88
CA GLN A 19 -4.71 11.75 -1.41
C GLN A 19 -5.49 11.74 -0.08
N GLU A 20 -6.42 10.82 0.08
CA GLU A 20 -7.32 10.81 1.23
C GLU A 20 -6.74 10.06 2.44
N TYR A 21 -5.97 8.99 2.21
CA TYR A 21 -5.47 8.13 3.30
C TYR A 21 -3.97 8.32 3.53
N PHE A 22 -3.14 8.09 2.51
CA PHE A 22 -1.68 8.09 2.71
C PHE A 22 -1.09 9.48 2.87
N ASP A 23 -1.70 10.49 2.26
CA ASP A 23 -1.30 11.90 2.40
C ASP A 23 -1.86 12.55 3.67
N ASN A 24 -2.79 11.88 4.37
CA ASN A 24 -3.38 12.35 5.60
C ASN A 24 -2.36 12.39 6.76
N ASP A 25 -2.33 13.49 7.51
CA ASP A 25 -1.35 13.71 8.58
C ASP A 25 -1.47 12.68 9.72
N ALA A 26 -2.69 12.24 10.05
CA ALA A 26 -2.89 11.23 11.09
C ALA A 26 -2.30 9.88 10.65
N PHE A 27 -2.45 9.53 9.37
CA PHE A 27 -1.87 8.32 8.82
C PHE A 27 -0.35 8.40 8.80
N LYS A 28 0.24 9.50 8.29
CA LYS A 28 1.69 9.71 8.27
C LYS A 28 2.30 9.60 9.66
N LYS A 29 1.70 10.27 10.65
CA LYS A 29 2.16 10.23 12.04
C LYS A 29 2.14 8.81 12.62
N MET A 30 1.09 8.04 12.35
CA MET A 30 1.03 6.64 12.76
C MET A 30 2.11 5.81 12.06
N ALA A 31 2.21 5.96 10.73
CA ALA A 31 3.13 5.22 9.89
C ALA A 31 4.59 5.42 10.30
N ASP A 32 5.02 6.66 10.54
CA ASP A 32 6.40 6.98 10.94
C ASP A 32 6.84 6.25 12.22
N SER A 33 5.89 5.93 13.11
CA SER A 33 6.17 5.27 14.38
C SER A 33 5.97 3.74 14.36
N GLN A 34 5.16 3.20 13.44
CA GLN A 34 4.73 1.80 13.48
C GLN A 34 5.01 1.00 12.21
N LEU A 35 5.31 1.65 11.08
CA LEU A 35 5.31 1.02 9.76
C LEU A 35 6.56 1.36 8.96
N VAL A 36 7.07 0.33 8.28
CA VAL A 36 7.81 0.50 7.03
C VAL A 36 6.79 0.41 5.90
N ILE A 37 6.67 1.46 5.09
CA ILE A 37 5.74 1.52 3.95
C ILE A 37 6.52 1.35 2.64
N ILE A 38 6.03 0.46 1.78
CA ILE A 38 6.52 0.28 0.41
C ILE A 38 5.37 0.61 -0.54
N ARG A 39 5.61 1.53 -1.49
CA ARG A 39 4.69 1.83 -2.57
C ARG A 39 5.20 1.20 -3.86
N ALA A 40 4.58 0.10 -4.26
CA ALA A 40 4.82 -0.58 -5.52
C ALA A 40 3.93 0.07 -6.61
N ASP A 41 4.47 1.06 -7.30
CA ASP A 41 3.74 1.86 -8.29
C ASP A 41 4.00 1.38 -9.72
N PHE A 42 2.93 1.36 -10.53
CA PHE A 42 2.92 0.87 -11.91
C PHE A 42 2.32 1.94 -12.86
N PRO A 43 2.97 3.11 -13.01
CA PRO A 43 2.48 4.18 -13.86
C PRO A 43 2.56 3.79 -15.35
N ARG A 44 1.64 4.34 -16.16
CA ARG A 44 1.60 4.10 -17.62
C ARG A 44 2.21 5.22 -18.44
N LYS A 45 2.29 6.45 -17.91
CA LYS A 45 2.89 7.57 -18.63
C LYS A 45 4.41 7.44 -18.57
N LYS A 46 5.07 7.47 -19.73
CA LYS A 46 6.55 7.35 -19.85
C LYS A 46 7.32 8.24 -18.88
N LYS A 47 6.87 9.48 -18.66
CA LYS A 47 7.51 10.44 -17.76
C LYS A 47 7.45 10.07 -16.27
N ASN A 48 6.55 9.17 -15.89
CA ASN A 48 6.34 8.71 -14.52
C ASN A 48 6.97 7.33 -14.27
N ILE A 49 7.45 6.65 -15.31
CA ILE A 49 8.06 5.33 -15.18
C ILE A 49 9.35 5.47 -14.34
N PRO A 50 9.49 4.71 -13.24
CA PRO A 50 10.66 4.80 -12.40
C PRO A 50 11.88 4.13 -13.06
N ALA A 51 13.04 4.24 -12.42
CA ALA A 51 14.25 3.55 -12.87
C ALA A 51 14.04 2.03 -12.96
N LYS A 52 14.81 1.36 -13.81
CA LYS A 52 14.66 -0.07 -14.12
C LYS A 52 14.77 -0.96 -12.88
N GLU A 53 15.63 -0.58 -11.94
CA GLU A 53 15.86 -1.30 -10.69
C GLU A 53 14.61 -1.27 -9.80
N ILE A 54 13.92 -0.12 -9.71
CA ILE A 54 12.67 0.03 -8.96
C ILE A 54 11.53 -0.72 -9.64
N LEU A 55 11.46 -0.66 -10.98
CA LEU A 55 10.50 -1.45 -11.75
C LEU A 55 10.64 -2.95 -11.43
N LEU A 56 11.86 -3.48 -11.48
CA LEU A 56 12.12 -4.88 -11.20
C LEU A 56 11.74 -5.26 -9.76
N GLN A 57 12.02 -4.39 -8.78
CA GLN A 57 11.59 -4.61 -7.40
C GLN A 57 10.05 -4.62 -7.26
N ASN A 58 9.36 -3.70 -7.93
CA ASN A 58 7.90 -3.65 -7.92
C ASN A 58 7.30 -4.90 -8.59
N GLU A 59 7.86 -5.34 -9.71
CA GLU A 59 7.46 -6.56 -10.42
C GLU A 59 7.65 -7.80 -9.54
N GLN A 60 8.80 -7.95 -8.86
CA GLN A 60 9.03 -9.05 -7.92
C GLN A 60 8.03 -9.05 -6.75
N LEU A 61 7.67 -7.87 -6.23
CA LEU A 61 6.63 -7.76 -5.21
C LEU A 61 5.26 -8.15 -5.75
N ALA A 62 4.93 -7.78 -6.99
CA ALA A 62 3.65 -8.11 -7.61
C ALA A 62 3.56 -9.61 -7.91
N GLU A 63 4.60 -10.22 -8.45
CA GLU A 63 4.68 -11.67 -8.66
C GLU A 63 4.48 -12.44 -7.34
N LYS A 64 5.00 -11.93 -6.23
CA LYS A 64 4.89 -12.58 -4.93
C LYS A 64 3.54 -12.35 -4.24
N PHE A 65 2.96 -11.16 -4.35
CA PHE A 65 1.86 -10.73 -3.48
C PHE A 65 0.60 -10.20 -4.21
N ASN A 66 0.70 -9.93 -5.50
CA ASN A 66 -0.37 -9.36 -6.33
C ASN A 66 -0.46 -10.02 -7.72
N VAL A 67 -0.45 -11.35 -7.76
CA VAL A 67 -0.51 -12.13 -9.01
C VAL A 67 -1.72 -11.81 -9.88
N ASP A 68 -2.83 -11.41 -9.25
CA ASP A 68 -4.08 -11.06 -9.94
C ASP A 68 -4.09 -9.62 -10.49
N GLY A 69 -3.03 -8.83 -10.23
CA GLY A 69 -2.90 -7.47 -10.74
C GLY A 69 -3.97 -6.51 -10.20
N ILE A 70 -4.29 -6.61 -8.90
CA ILE A 70 -5.34 -5.80 -8.25
C ILE A 70 -4.79 -4.41 -7.92
N PHE A 71 -5.58 -3.38 -8.26
CA PHE A 71 -5.23 -1.99 -8.00
C PHE A 71 -6.47 -1.17 -7.54
N PRO A 72 -6.39 -0.44 -6.41
CA PRO A 72 -5.31 -0.50 -5.41
C PRO A 72 -5.39 -1.81 -4.62
N LEU A 73 -4.23 -2.33 -4.21
CA LEU A 73 -4.13 -3.44 -3.26
C LEU A 73 -3.22 -2.99 -2.11
N THR A 74 -3.69 -3.11 -0.87
CA THR A 74 -2.88 -2.82 0.32
C THR A 74 -2.73 -4.07 1.17
N LEU A 75 -1.50 -4.40 1.54
CA LEU A 75 -1.16 -5.56 2.33
C LEU A 75 -0.39 -5.13 3.58
N LEU A 76 -0.78 -5.66 4.73
CA LEU A 76 -0.02 -5.57 5.96
C LEU A 76 0.68 -6.91 6.19
N LEU A 77 2.00 -6.86 6.35
CA LEU A 77 2.88 -8.02 6.55
C LEU A 77 3.56 -7.95 7.92
N ASP A 78 3.77 -9.11 8.52
CA ASP A 78 4.61 -9.28 9.71
C ASP A 78 6.12 -9.34 9.38
N GLY A 79 6.96 -9.54 10.41
CA GLY A 79 8.42 -9.62 10.26
C GLY A 79 8.91 -10.82 9.44
N ASN A 80 8.07 -11.83 9.22
CA ASN A 80 8.37 -13.01 8.41
C ASN A 80 7.81 -12.89 6.98
N GLN A 81 7.41 -11.69 6.57
CA GLN A 81 6.77 -11.41 5.28
C GLN A 81 5.45 -12.16 5.07
N LYS A 82 4.79 -12.61 6.15
CA LYS A 82 3.46 -13.22 6.05
C LYS A 82 2.42 -12.11 6.01
N VAL A 83 1.49 -12.21 5.06
CA VAL A 83 0.34 -11.31 4.98
C VAL A 83 -0.58 -11.57 6.18
N ILE A 84 -0.75 -10.55 7.02
CA ILE A 84 -1.62 -10.58 8.20
C ILE A 84 -2.90 -9.78 8.01
N ARG A 85 -2.96 -8.91 6.99
CA ARG A 85 -4.19 -8.26 6.54
C ARG A 85 -4.08 -7.82 5.09
N ARG A 86 -5.23 -7.77 4.41
CA ARG A 86 -5.37 -7.45 2.99
C ARG A 86 -6.59 -6.55 2.79
N TRP A 87 -6.42 -5.48 2.01
CA TRP A 87 -7.49 -4.60 1.54
C TRP A 87 -7.42 -4.52 0.02
N GLU A 88 -8.49 -4.95 -0.64
CA GLU A 88 -8.66 -4.84 -2.09
C GLU A 88 -9.54 -3.64 -2.40
N GLY A 89 -9.08 -2.81 -3.33
CA GLY A 89 -9.73 -1.55 -3.62
C GLY A 89 -9.45 -0.48 -2.56
N LYS A 90 -9.99 0.71 -2.82
CA LYS A 90 -9.94 1.82 -1.87
C LYS A 90 -10.83 1.46 -0.66
N PRO A 91 -10.34 1.64 0.59
CA PRO A 91 -11.15 1.38 1.78
C PRO A 91 -12.48 2.16 1.73
N GLN A 92 -13.57 1.52 2.16
CA GLN A 92 -14.88 2.17 2.31
C GLN A 92 -15.00 2.92 3.65
N GLU A 93 -14.19 2.51 4.62
CA GLU A 93 -14.09 3.12 5.94
C GLU A 93 -13.30 4.44 5.87
N ASN A 94 -13.53 5.34 6.82
CA ASN A 94 -12.78 6.59 6.88
C ASN A 94 -11.30 6.35 7.29
N VAL A 95 -10.48 7.39 7.22
CA VAL A 95 -9.05 7.30 7.52
C VAL A 95 -8.77 6.84 8.96
N ALA A 96 -9.57 7.29 9.94
CA ALA A 96 -9.38 6.92 11.33
C ALA A 96 -9.65 5.43 11.56
N ASP A 97 -10.70 4.88 10.95
CA ASP A 97 -11.03 3.46 11.01
C ASP A 97 -9.95 2.61 10.32
N PHE A 98 -9.45 3.06 9.17
CA PHE A 98 -8.34 2.41 8.47
C PHE A 98 -7.06 2.36 9.31
N ILE A 99 -6.73 3.46 10.00
CA ILE A 99 -5.59 3.52 10.93
C ILE A 99 -5.82 2.56 12.12
N ALA A 100 -6.99 2.62 12.74
CA ALA A 100 -7.34 1.77 13.88
C ALA A 100 -7.27 0.28 13.52
N ALA A 101 -7.73 -0.05 12.31
CA ALA A 101 -7.61 -1.36 11.71
C ALA A 101 -6.16 -1.83 11.62
N ILE A 102 -5.24 -1.00 11.11
CA ILE A 102 -3.81 -1.34 11.04
C ILE A 102 -3.23 -1.57 12.44
N ILE A 103 -3.42 -0.62 13.35
CA ILE A 103 -2.86 -0.68 14.72
C ILE A 103 -3.36 -1.93 15.45
N THR A 104 -4.66 -2.21 15.37
CA THR A 104 -5.27 -3.38 16.01
C THR A 104 -4.67 -4.67 15.47
N THR A 105 -4.41 -4.75 14.16
CA THR A 105 -3.79 -5.94 13.56
C THR A 105 -2.34 -6.11 14.03
N ILE A 106 -1.57 -5.02 14.13
CA ILE A 106 -0.18 -5.06 14.63
C ILE A 106 -0.15 -5.53 16.09
N ASN A 107 -1.02 -4.99 16.94
CA ASN A 107 -1.04 -5.29 18.37
C ASN A 107 -1.50 -6.71 18.68
N LYS A 108 -2.36 -7.32 17.85
CA LYS A 108 -2.77 -8.73 17.99
C LYS A 108 -1.66 -9.74 17.66
N LYS A 109 -0.56 -9.29 17.05
CA LYS A 109 0.57 -10.14 16.61
C LYS A 109 1.84 -9.94 17.44
N LYS A 110 1.87 -8.95 18.34
CA LYS A 110 2.85 -8.87 19.42
C LYS A 110 2.45 -9.83 20.53
#